data_AF-A0AAV5VII3-F1
#
_entry.id   AF-A0AAV5VII3-F1
#
_cell.length_a   1.000
_cell.length_b   1.000
_cell.length_c   1.000
_cell.angle_alpha   90.00
_cell.angle_beta   90.00
_cell.angle_gamma   90.00
#
_symmetry.space_group_name_H-M   'P 1'
#
loop_
_entity.id
_entity.type
_entity.pdbx_description
1 polymer ?
#
loop_
_entity_poly.entity_id
_entity_poly.type
_entity_poly.pdbx_seq_one_letter_code
_entity_poly.pdbx_strand_id
1 'polypeptide(L)'
;MQLQAFFLVYRLNLSEMRILKRGAVIHTYSVSRTYQLNENIALMKMLLRIAVPLVAATTPAFLFYPVFKVIPPGSGYYGLRYFSVEMYDLWLAVLLTALIICVPIADAATRTS
;
A
#
# COMPACT_ATOMS: atom_id res chain seq x y z
N MET A 1 3.65 14.46 1.91
CA MET A 1 2.30 15.05 2.02
C MET A 1 1.17 14.04 1.79
N GLN A 2 1.20 13.20 0.75
CA GLN A 2 0.08 12.29 0.41
C GLN A 2 -0.25 11.25 1.51
N LEU A 3 0.74 10.59 2.11
CA LEU A 3 0.51 9.63 3.20
C LEU A 3 -0.08 10.28 4.45
N GLN A 4 0.36 11.49 4.78
CA GLN A 4 -0.14 12.24 5.95
C GLN A 4 -1.61 12.59 5.77
N ALA A 5 -2.01 13.03 4.57
CA ALA A 5 -3.40 13.30 4.24
C ALA A 5 -4.26 12.02 4.35
N PHE A 6 -3.75 10.88 3.86
CA PHE A 6 -4.45 9.59 3.97
C PHE A 6 -4.72 9.20 5.43
N PHE A 7 -3.70 9.25 6.29
CA PHE A 7 -3.87 8.93 7.72
C PHE A 7 -4.81 9.89 8.43
N LEU A 8 -4.76 11.18 8.09
CA LEU A 8 -5.65 12.19 8.67
C LEU A 8 -7.11 11.91 8.31
N VAL A 9 -7.40 11.65 7.03
CA VAL A 9 -8.74 11.27 6.55
C VAL A 9 -9.22 9.99 7.22
N TYR A 10 -8.36 8.99 7.37
CA TYR A 10 -8.70 7.74 8.05
C TYR A 10 -9.11 7.96 9.51
N ARG A 11 -8.36 8.78 10.24
CA ARG A 11 -8.66 9.12 11.64
C ARG A 11 -9.93 9.93 11.79
N LEU A 12 -10.20 10.87 10.87
CA LEU A 12 -11.44 11.63 10.84
C LEU A 12 -12.65 10.72 10.61
N ASN A 13 -12.60 9.83 9.62
CA ASN A 13 -13.67 8.85 9.35
C ASN A 13 -13.94 7.96 10.59
N LEU A 14 -12.90 7.50 11.29
CA LEU A 14 -13.05 6.73 12.53
C LEU A 14 -13.60 7.56 13.70
N SER A 15 -13.34 8.87 13.74
CA SER A 15 -13.88 9.77 14.75
C SER A 15 -15.37 10.02 14.51
N GLU A 16 -15.75 10.35 13.27
CA GLU A 16 -17.14 10.53 12.84
C GLU A 16 -17.98 9.29 13.12
N MET A 17 -17.44 8.10 12.82
CA MET A 17 -18.13 6.84 13.11
C MET A 17 -18.34 6.60 14.62
N ARG A 18 -17.40 7.04 15.47
CA ARG A 18 -17.56 6.95 16.93
C ARG A 18 -18.60 7.93 17.46
N ILE A 19 -18.70 9.12 16.86
CA ILE A 19 -19.72 10.12 17.20
C ILE A 19 -21.11 9.58 16.82
N LEU A 20 -21.26 9.04 15.61
CA LEU A 20 -22.51 8.41 15.14
C LEU A 20 -22.96 7.24 16.03
N LYS A 21 -22.02 6.45 16.56
CA LYS A 21 -22.33 5.34 17.48
C LYS A 21 -22.72 5.76 18.90
N ARG A 22 -22.37 6.98 19.34
CA ARG A 22 -22.59 7.45 20.72
C ARG A 22 -23.99 8.04 20.98
N GLY A 23 -24.79 8.28 19.94
CA GLY A 23 -26.18 8.70 20.10
C GLY A 23 -26.75 9.25 18.81
N ALA A 24 -27.77 8.56 18.27
CA ALA A 24 -28.53 9.04 17.12
C ALA A 24 -29.41 10.21 17.56
N VAL A 25 -28.92 11.44 17.42
CA VAL A 25 -29.78 12.63 17.49
C VAL A 25 -30.75 12.56 16.31
N ILE A 26 -32.06 12.56 16.60
CA ILE A 26 -33.17 12.27 15.67
C ILE A 26 -33.11 13.11 14.37
N HIS A 27 -32.49 14.30 14.40
CA HIS A 27 -32.35 15.19 13.24
C HIS A 27 -31.00 15.11 12.50
N THR A 28 -30.02 14.36 13.02
CA THR A 28 -28.66 14.28 12.44
C THR A 28 -28.34 12.90 11.86
N TYR A 29 -29.18 11.90 12.13
CA TYR A 29 -29.01 10.55 11.63
C TYR A 29 -29.48 10.44 10.17
N SER A 30 -28.54 10.43 9.24
CA SER A 30 -28.79 10.01 7.86
C SER A 30 -28.23 8.61 7.64
N VAL A 31 -29.11 7.67 7.29
CA VAL A 31 -28.74 6.29 6.94
C VAL A 31 -27.66 6.28 5.85
N SER A 32 -27.78 7.14 4.84
CA SER A 32 -26.81 7.22 3.74
C SER A 32 -25.41 7.64 4.20
N ARG A 33 -25.29 8.55 5.17
CA ARG A 33 -23.99 8.99 5.72
C ARG A 33 -23.27 7.85 6.44
N THR A 34 -24.01 7.02 7.16
CA THR A 34 -23.43 5.84 7.85
C THR A 34 -22.94 4.80 6.84
N TYR A 35 -23.69 4.56 5.75
CA TYR A 35 -23.24 3.67 4.67
C TYR A 35 -21.96 4.19 4.00
N GLN A 36 -21.92 5.48 3.63
CA GLN A 36 -20.75 6.11 3.01
C GLN A 36 -19.50 6.04 3.90
N LEU A 37 -19.64 6.28 5.21
CA LEU A 37 -18.52 6.18 6.16
C LEU A 37 -18.01 4.74 6.30
N ASN A 38 -18.92 3.77 6.37
CA ASN A 38 -18.54 2.36 6.43
C ASN A 38 -17.80 1.90 5.17
N GLU A 39 -18.31 2.27 4.00
CA GLU A 39 -17.68 1.97 2.71
C GLU A 39 -16.29 2.60 2.60
N ASN A 40 -16.15 3.89 2.92
CA ASN A 40 -14.86 4.58 2.94
C ASN A 40 -13.86 3.90 3.88
N ILE A 41 -14.27 3.50 5.08
CA ILE A 41 -13.39 2.81 6.03
C ILE A 41 -13.01 1.41 5.52
N ALA A 42 -13.93 0.70 4.87
CA ALA A 42 -13.65 -0.60 4.25
C ALA A 42 -12.60 -0.45 3.13
N LEU A 43 -12.78 0.53 2.23
CA LEU A 43 -11.81 0.84 1.18
C LEU A 43 -10.44 1.22 1.74
N MET A 44 -10.38 2.09 2.74
CA MET A 44 -9.10 2.48 3.36
C MET A 44 -8.39 1.31 4.03
N LYS A 45 -9.13 0.38 4.66
CA LYS A 45 -8.57 -0.86 5.22
C LYS A 45 -8.03 -1.79 4.14
N MET A 46 -8.77 -1.95 3.04
CA MET A 46 -8.32 -2.73 1.88
C MET A 46 -7.03 -2.15 1.30
N LEU A 47 -6.97 -0.84 1.08
CA LEU A 47 -5.78 -0.15 0.60
C LEU A 47 -4.58 -0.35 1.54
N LEU A 48 -4.78 -0.27 2.86
CA LEU A 48 -3.72 -0.56 3.83
C LEU A 48 -3.23 -2.02 3.75
N ARG A 49 -4.14 -2.98 3.58
CA ARG A 49 -3.77 -4.39 3.41
C ARG A 49 -2.98 -4.66 2.14
N ILE A 50 -3.21 -3.90 1.06
CA ILE A 50 -2.45 -3.99 -0.20
C ILE A 50 -1.13 -3.23 -0.09
N ALA A 51 -1.11 -2.10 0.61
CA ALA A 51 0.08 -1.26 0.76
C ALA A 51 1.22 -1.98 1.50
N VAL A 52 0.91 -2.76 2.55
CA VAL A 52 1.93 -3.50 3.33
C VAL A 52 2.75 -4.48 2.48
N PRO A 53 2.14 -5.45 1.76
CA PRO A 53 2.90 -6.36 0.91
C PRO A 53 3.57 -5.65 -0.25
N LEU A 54 3.01 -4.55 -0.77
CA LEU A 54 3.64 -3.75 -1.81
C LEU A 54 4.93 -3.07 -1.31
N VAL A 55 4.91 -2.49 -0.10
CA VAL A 55 6.10 -1.89 0.51
C VAL A 55 7.15 -2.96 0.82
N ALA A 56 6.73 -4.11 1.37
CA ALA A 56 7.63 -5.23 1.62
C ALA A 56 8.27 -5.75 0.32
N ALA A 57 7.48 -5.90 -0.74
CA ALA A 57 7.94 -6.35 -2.05
C ALA A 57 8.87 -5.32 -2.72
N THR A 58 8.67 -4.02 -2.53
CA THR A 58 9.53 -2.99 -3.14
C THR A 58 10.85 -2.76 -2.37
N THR A 59 10.94 -3.20 -1.11
CA THR A 59 12.12 -2.96 -0.25
C THR A 59 13.43 -3.47 -0.85
N PRO A 60 13.53 -4.68 -1.44
CA PRO A 60 14.79 -5.16 -2.03
C PRO A 60 15.24 -4.33 -3.24
N ALA A 61 14.31 -3.84 -4.06
CA ALA A 61 14.63 -2.93 -5.17
C ALA A 61 15.28 -1.63 -4.65
N PHE A 62 14.77 -1.09 -3.54
CA PHE A 62 15.34 0.08 -2.88
C PHE A 62 16.69 -0.18 -2.19
N LEU A 63 17.07 -1.43 -1.94
CA LEU A 63 18.40 -1.79 -1.40
C LEU A 63 19.46 -1.91 -2.51
N PHE A 64 19.11 -2.43 -3.69
CA PHE A 64 20.08 -2.62 -4.78
C PHE A 64 20.50 -1.29 -5.45
N TYR A 65 19.60 -0.32 -5.55
CA TYR A 65 19.89 0.99 -6.14
C TYR A 65 21.00 1.80 -5.41
N PRO A 66 20.97 1.98 -4.08
CA PRO A 66 22.02 2.69 -3.37
C PRO A 66 23.35 1.93 -3.39
N VAL A 67 23.33 0.60 -3.40
CA VAL A 67 24.56 -0.22 -3.55
C VAL A 67 25.25 0.10 -4.88
N PHE A 68 24.48 0.19 -5.98
CA PHE A 68 25.02 0.63 -7.27
C PHE A 68 25.59 2.05 -7.23
N LYS A 69 24.93 2.99 -6.54
CA LYS A 69 25.34 4.40 -6.47
C LYS A 69 26.60 4.61 -5.62
N VAL A 70 26.78 3.83 -4.56
CA VAL A 70 27.92 3.94 -3.64
C VAL A 70 29.21 3.41 -4.26
N ILE A 71 29.14 2.52 -5.25
CA ILE A 71 30.32 1.91 -5.88
C ILE A 71 30.78 2.78 -7.07
N PRO A 72 31.88 3.54 -6.95
CA PRO A 72 32.35 4.39 -8.03
C PRO A 72 32.91 3.56 -9.19
N PRO A 73 32.78 4.06 -10.44
CA PRO A 73 33.47 3.48 -11.60
C PRO A 73 34.99 3.53 -11.37
N GLY A 74 35.70 2.42 -11.59
CA GLY A 74 37.15 2.35 -11.44
C GLY A 74 37.66 1.71 -10.15
N SER A 75 36.77 1.31 -9.23
CA SER A 75 37.14 0.68 -7.95
C SER A 75 37.51 -0.81 -8.05
N GLY A 76 37.48 -1.40 -9.26
CA GLY A 76 37.71 -2.85 -9.46
C GLY A 76 36.51 -3.75 -9.14
N TYR A 77 35.49 -3.24 -8.45
CA TYR A 77 34.26 -3.98 -8.08
C TYR A 77 33.17 -3.97 -9.19
N TYR A 78 33.57 -4.15 -10.45
CA TYR A 78 32.63 -4.13 -11.57
C TYR A 78 31.57 -5.24 -11.46
N GLY A 79 31.96 -6.43 -11.01
CA GLY A 79 31.04 -7.56 -10.84
C GLY A 79 29.87 -7.25 -9.90
N LEU A 80 30.14 -6.61 -8.75
CA LEU A 80 29.09 -6.25 -7.79
C LEU A 80 28.14 -5.18 -8.33
N ARG A 81 28.69 -4.24 -9.12
CA ARG A 81 27.92 -3.17 -9.76
C ARG A 81 26.95 -3.73 -10.81
N TYR A 82 27.41 -4.60 -11.70
CA TYR A 82 26.55 -5.26 -12.68
C TYR A 82 25.55 -6.21 -12.02
N PHE A 83 25.99 -7.00 -11.04
CA PHE A 83 25.10 -7.87 -10.26
C PHE A 83 23.96 -7.09 -9.60
N SER A 84 24.22 -5.90 -9.05
CA SER A 84 23.19 -5.06 -8.43
C SER A 84 22.15 -4.56 -9.45
N VAL A 85 22.57 -4.28 -10.69
CA VAL A 85 21.65 -3.86 -11.77
C VAL A 85 20.78 -5.04 -12.22
N GLU A 86 21.39 -6.20 -12.46
CA GLU A 86 20.67 -7.42 -12.85
C GLU A 86 19.69 -7.88 -11.75
N MET A 87 20.09 -7.82 -10.48
CA MET A 87 19.21 -8.13 -9.36
C MET A 87 18.07 -7.12 -9.20
N TYR A 88 18.31 -5.84 -9.47
CA TYR A 88 17.26 -4.83 -9.49
C TYR A 88 16.22 -5.13 -10.57
N ASP A 89 16.66 -5.43 -11.80
CA ASP A 89 15.76 -5.72 -12.92
C ASP A 89 14.99 -7.03 -12.73
N LEU A 90 15.69 -8.09 -12.28
CA LEU A 90 15.08 -9.38 -11.94
C LEU A 90 14.01 -9.22 -10.86
N TRP A 91 14.30 -8.44 -9.81
CA TRP A 91 13.35 -8.23 -8.73
C TRP A 91 12.12 -7.43 -9.18
N LEU A 92 12.30 -6.45 -10.07
CA LEU A 92 11.21 -5.68 -10.66
C LEU A 92 10.32 -6.57 -11.54
N ALA A 93 10.90 -7.49 -12.31
CA ALA A 93 10.17 -8.49 -13.08
C ALA A 93 9.37 -9.45 -12.17
N VAL A 94 9.99 -9.98 -11.11
CA VAL A 94 9.32 -10.85 -10.12
C VAL A 94 8.14 -10.12 -9.46
N LEU A 95 8.30 -8.84 -9.12
CA LEU A 95 7.24 -8.03 -8.51
C LEU A 95 6.06 -7.80 -9.46
N LEU A 96 6.33 -7.54 -10.74
CA LEU A 96 5.29 -7.43 -11.78
C LEU A 96 4.53 -8.73 -11.95
N THR A 97 5.23 -9.87 -12.05
CA THR A 97 4.59 -11.18 -12.19
C THR A 97 3.75 -11.52 -10.96
N ALA A 98 4.29 -11.27 -9.76
CA ALA A 98 3.55 -11.49 -8.51
C ALA A 98 2.28 -10.63 -8.45
N LEU A 99 2.34 -9.35 -8.85
CA LEU A 99 1.16 -8.49 -8.91
C LEU A 99 0.11 -9.03 -9.88
N ILE A 100 0.49 -9.42 -11.09
CA ILE A 100 -0.43 -9.96 -12.10
C ILE A 100 -1.14 -11.23 -11.57
N ILE A 101 -0.44 -12.07 -10.80
CA ILE A 101 -1.02 -13.28 -10.20
C ILE A 101 -1.87 -12.96 -8.96
N CYS A 102 -1.42 -12.05 -8.09
CA CYS A 102 -2.09 -11.76 -6.82
C CYS A 102 -3.36 -10.91 -6.98
N VAL A 103 -3.43 -10.02 -7.96
CA VAL A 103 -4.61 -9.17 -8.22
C VAL A 103 -5.90 -9.99 -8.44
N PRO A 104 -5.95 -10.99 -9.34
CA PRO A 104 -7.15 -11.80 -9.53
C PRO A 104 -7.49 -12.67 -8.31
N ILE A 105 -6.49 -13.12 -7.56
CA ILE A 105 -6.70 -13.90 -6.32
C ILE A 105 -7.33 -13.01 -5.23
N ALA A 106 -6.86 -11.78 -5.09
CA ALA A 106 -7.41 -10.82 -4.14
C ALA A 106 -8.85 -10.41 -4.51
N ASP A 107 -9.14 -10.18 -5.79
CA ASP A 107 -10.50 -9.86 -6.27
C ASP A 107 -11.47 -11.02 -6.03
N ALA A 108 -11.04 -12.26 -6.28
CA ALA A 108 -11.84 -13.45 -6.00
C ALA A 108 -12.16 -13.62 -4.51
N ALA A 109 -11.23 -13.30 -3.62
CA ALA A 109 -11.42 -13.38 -2.17
C ALA A 109 -12.39 -12.31 -1.63
N THR A 110 -12.49 -11.15 -2.28
CA THR A 110 -13.45 -10.10 -1.91
C THR A 110 -14.87 -10.37 -2.40
N ARG A 111 -15.08 -11.20 -3.43
CA ARG A 111 -16.43 -11.56 -3.92
C ARG A 111 -17.11 -12.66 -3.10
N THR A 112 -16.38 -13.35 -2.24
CA THR A 112 -16.87 -14.48 -1.43
C THR A 112 -17.11 -14.12 0.05
N SER A 113 -16.77 -12.90 0.48
CA SER A 113 -17.03 -12.38 1.84
C SER A 113 -18.19 -11.39 1.86
#